data_AF-A0AAE0AXK1-F1
#
_entry.id   AF-A0AAE0AXK1-F1
#
_cell.length_a   1.000
_cell.length_b   1.000
_cell.length_c   1.000
_cell.angle_alpha   90.00
_cell.angle_beta   90.00
_cell.angle_gamma   90.00
#
_symmetry.space_group_name_H-M   'P 1'
#
loop_
_entity.id
_entity.type
_entity.pdbx_description
1 polymer ?
#
loop_
_entity_poly.entity_id
_entity_poly.type
_entity_poly.pdbx_seq_one_letter_code
_entity_poly.pdbx_strand_id
1 'polypeptide(L)'
;MLKQCNPGTLTNIKTYSQDLFKYGFMAFGVYLQGFNHVISPVIAIDAAYLIGSVSGVLLIASPKDRDSQIYPLAFGFAASECIISALKKVYLAAHHAFCVFHIAQKFKRSSKSRCMARQFFYQACSKYLREECDIDLQQMAACNQRYYNDVMDIGVDKFTRANCPKNRYQMMSTQLAESMNSALLDLRKLPIASLAVLIRDMMQKWFHNRRTIANRLSSDLTLEADKHIHERVDSSYKCIVHPLLYHSYNITKKQNNFIIDCQAKTCACREWDLKKLPYRHALDCANFSCSFSSFVTKKGRHRCVRSTQVCDHPLTTCKNVWAAASQGQRYNWT
;
A
#
# COMPACT_ATOMS: atom_id res chain seq x y z
N MET A 1 -24.10 -3.28 -17.77
CA MET A 1 -24.47 -2.28 -16.76
C MET A 1 -23.31 -1.69 -15.95
N LEU A 2 -22.50 -2.42 -15.16
CA LEU A 2 -21.40 -1.78 -14.40
C LEU A 2 -20.44 -0.95 -15.27
N LYS A 3 -20.03 -1.49 -16.42
CA LYS A 3 -19.20 -0.78 -17.42
C LYS A 3 -19.90 0.42 -18.07
N GLN A 4 -21.23 0.43 -18.11
CA GLN A 4 -22.04 1.53 -18.66
C GLN A 4 -22.21 2.64 -17.61
N CYS A 5 -22.48 2.28 -16.35
CA CYS A 5 -22.61 3.21 -15.22
C CYS A 5 -21.26 3.85 -14.83
N ASN A 6 -20.13 3.18 -15.09
CA ASN A 6 -18.79 3.63 -14.71
C ASN A 6 -17.78 3.28 -15.83
N PRO A 7 -17.58 4.19 -16.81
CA PRO A 7 -16.64 3.98 -17.91
C PRO A 7 -15.23 3.63 -17.42
N GLY A 8 -14.55 2.72 -18.12
CA GLY A 8 -13.22 2.21 -17.72
C GLY A 8 -13.24 1.13 -16.65
N THR A 9 -14.41 0.74 -16.13
CA THR A 9 -14.55 -0.39 -15.19
C THR A 9 -14.13 -1.70 -15.85
N LEU A 10 -13.25 -2.43 -15.16
CA LEU A 10 -12.79 -3.76 -15.55
C LEU A 10 -13.55 -4.79 -14.71
N THR A 11 -14.24 -5.69 -15.39
CA THR A 11 -14.93 -6.81 -14.74
C THR A 11 -14.75 -8.06 -15.58
N ASN A 12 -14.62 -9.20 -14.93
CA ASN A 12 -14.63 -10.50 -15.58
C ASN A 12 -15.29 -11.51 -14.64
N ILE A 13 -16.25 -12.27 -15.16
CA ILE A 13 -16.93 -13.33 -14.41
C ILE A 13 -16.85 -14.57 -15.30
N LYS A 14 -16.32 -15.65 -14.76
CA LYS A 14 -16.27 -16.94 -15.44
C LYS A 14 -17.06 -17.95 -14.64
N THR A 15 -17.90 -18.69 -15.33
CA THR A 15 -18.61 -19.86 -14.81
C THR A 15 -18.12 -21.12 -15.53
N TYR A 16 -18.24 -22.29 -14.91
CA TYR A 16 -17.94 -23.58 -15.52
C TYR A 16 -19.05 -24.03 -16.48
N SER A 17 -20.29 -24.01 -16.00
CA SER A 17 -21.55 -24.18 -16.76
C SER A 17 -22.49 -23.01 -16.45
N GLN A 18 -23.73 -23.01 -16.96
CA GLN A 18 -24.65 -21.86 -16.83
C GLN A 18 -24.78 -21.33 -15.39
N ASP A 19 -24.65 -22.19 -14.38
CA ASP A 19 -24.92 -21.81 -12.98
C ASP A 19 -23.77 -22.14 -11.99
N LEU A 20 -22.55 -22.45 -12.45
CA LEU A 20 -21.44 -22.77 -11.54
C LEU A 20 -20.32 -21.73 -11.59
N PHE A 21 -20.19 -20.92 -10.55
CA PHE A 21 -19.18 -19.86 -10.45
C PHE A 21 -17.75 -20.43 -10.42
N LYS A 22 -16.85 -19.89 -11.23
CA LYS A 22 -15.42 -20.27 -11.25
C LYS A 22 -14.54 -19.19 -10.62
N TYR A 23 -14.64 -17.97 -11.16
CA TYR A 23 -13.99 -16.80 -10.59
C TYR A 23 -14.70 -15.53 -11.03
N GLY A 24 -14.46 -14.47 -10.28
CA GLY A 24 -14.98 -13.14 -10.55
C GLY A 24 -13.94 -12.09 -10.25
N PHE A 25 -14.01 -10.97 -10.93
CA PHE A 25 -13.14 -9.82 -10.75
C PHE A 25 -13.90 -8.54 -11.00
N MET A 26 -13.64 -7.53 -10.17
CA MET A 26 -14.11 -6.17 -10.38
C MET A 26 -13.08 -5.13 -9.94
N ALA A 27 -12.89 -4.12 -10.79
CA ALA A 27 -12.15 -2.90 -10.51
C ALA A 27 -12.86 -1.74 -11.20
N PHE A 28 -13.29 -0.73 -10.43
CA PHE A 28 -14.06 0.39 -10.98
C PHE A 28 -13.14 1.38 -11.70
N GLY A 29 -13.58 1.87 -12.85
CA GLY A 29 -12.76 2.72 -13.74
C GLY A 29 -12.27 3.98 -13.05
N VAL A 30 -13.14 4.62 -12.29
CA VAL A 30 -12.81 5.80 -11.46
C VAL A 30 -11.70 5.54 -10.43
N TYR A 31 -11.64 4.33 -9.86
CA TYR A 31 -10.59 3.97 -8.90
C TYR A 31 -9.28 3.61 -9.60
N LEU A 32 -9.34 3.00 -10.79
CA LEU A 32 -8.16 2.75 -11.62
C LEU A 32 -7.52 4.07 -12.09
N GLN A 33 -8.33 5.06 -12.48
CA GLN A 33 -7.85 6.39 -12.81
C GLN A 33 -7.15 7.04 -11.61
N GLY A 34 -7.77 7.01 -10.43
CA GLY A 34 -7.14 7.53 -9.22
C GLY A 34 -5.82 6.85 -8.88
N PHE A 35 -5.74 5.54 -9.01
CA PHE A 35 -4.49 4.81 -8.84
C PHE A 35 -3.36 5.34 -9.74
N ASN A 36 -3.63 5.54 -11.02
CA ASN A 36 -2.63 6.00 -11.99
C ASN A 36 -2.12 7.43 -11.72
N HIS A 37 -2.97 8.30 -11.15
CA HIS A 37 -2.63 9.71 -10.94
C HIS A 37 -2.03 10.01 -9.56
N VAL A 38 -2.61 9.48 -8.47
CA VAL A 38 -2.26 9.88 -7.10
C VAL A 38 -1.52 8.83 -6.27
N ILE A 39 -1.71 7.55 -6.59
CA ILE A 39 -1.28 6.47 -5.71
C ILE A 39 0.16 6.03 -6.05
N SER A 40 0.91 5.61 -5.03
CA SER A 40 2.22 5.01 -5.24
C SER A 40 2.04 3.65 -5.93
N PRO A 41 2.91 3.27 -6.89
CA PRO A 41 2.74 2.05 -7.70
C PRO A 41 3.16 0.79 -6.92
N VAL A 42 2.57 0.59 -5.74
CA VAL A 42 2.75 -0.58 -4.89
C VAL A 42 1.36 -1.01 -4.45
N ILE A 43 1.02 -2.27 -4.67
CA ILE A 43 -0.28 -2.85 -4.37
C ILE A 43 -0.07 -3.95 -3.34
N ALA A 44 -0.71 -3.82 -2.17
CA ALA A 44 -0.82 -4.94 -1.25
C ALA A 44 -1.97 -5.84 -1.72
N ILE A 45 -1.73 -7.15 -1.78
CA ILE A 45 -2.77 -8.14 -2.08
C ILE A 45 -2.90 -9.00 -0.85
N ASP A 46 -4.12 -9.14 -0.36
CA ASP A 46 -4.46 -10.03 0.74
C ASP A 46 -5.65 -10.91 0.36
N ALA A 47 -5.71 -12.09 0.94
CA ALA A 47 -6.74 -13.07 0.69
C ALA A 47 -7.45 -13.43 2.00
N ALA A 48 -8.76 -13.60 1.92
CA ALA A 48 -9.55 -14.07 3.04
C ALA A 48 -10.59 -15.07 2.54
N TYR A 49 -10.72 -16.20 3.24
CA TYR A 49 -11.74 -17.19 2.94
C TYR A 49 -13.14 -16.60 3.02
N LEU A 50 -13.98 -16.93 2.05
CA LEU A 50 -15.41 -16.71 2.17
C LEU A 50 -15.97 -17.58 3.31
N ILE A 51 -17.03 -17.11 3.95
CA ILE A 51 -17.62 -17.75 5.13
C ILE A 51 -19.03 -18.20 4.73
N GLY A 52 -19.50 -19.35 5.23
CA GLY A 52 -20.86 -19.83 4.96
C GLY A 52 -20.94 -20.88 3.86
N SER A 53 -22.02 -20.87 3.08
CA SER A 53 -22.35 -21.94 2.13
C SER A 53 -21.50 -21.94 0.84
N VAL A 54 -20.74 -20.88 0.61
CA VAL A 54 -19.91 -20.70 -0.59
C VAL A 54 -18.46 -20.84 -0.17
N SER A 55 -17.78 -21.87 -0.68
CA SER A 55 -16.33 -22.02 -0.51
C SER A 55 -15.59 -21.11 -1.49
N GLY A 56 -14.39 -20.70 -1.12
CA GLY A 56 -13.55 -19.84 -1.96
C GLY A 56 -12.86 -18.73 -1.17
N VAL A 57 -12.24 -17.83 -1.91
CA VAL A 57 -11.42 -16.74 -1.37
C VAL A 57 -11.79 -15.42 -1.99
N LEU A 58 -11.92 -14.40 -1.13
CA LEU A 58 -11.96 -13.00 -1.52
C LEU A 58 -10.52 -12.48 -1.53
N LEU A 59 -10.06 -12.05 -2.70
CA LEU A 59 -8.80 -11.38 -2.92
C LEU A 59 -9.03 -9.87 -2.97
N ILE A 60 -8.23 -9.10 -2.25
CA ILE A 60 -8.34 -7.65 -2.23
C ILE A 60 -7.01 -7.03 -2.62
N ALA A 61 -7.01 -6.28 -3.71
CA ALA A 61 -5.91 -5.43 -4.11
C ALA A 61 -6.09 -4.04 -3.51
N SER A 62 -5.20 -3.68 -2.58
CA SER A 62 -5.31 -2.49 -1.75
C SER A 62 -3.97 -1.75 -1.69
N PRO A 63 -3.68 -0.86 -2.65
CA PRO A 63 -2.59 0.08 -2.49
C PRO A 63 -2.84 1.04 -1.30
N LYS A 64 -1.76 1.71 -0.91
CA LYS A 64 -1.77 2.76 0.12
C LYS A 64 -1.64 4.11 -0.56
N ASP A 65 -2.53 5.04 -0.22
CA ASP A 65 -2.41 6.42 -0.67
C ASP A 65 -1.36 7.21 0.13
N ARG A 66 -1.24 8.51 -0.17
CA ARG A 66 -0.28 9.38 0.51
C ARG A 66 -0.71 9.84 1.89
N ASP A 67 -2.00 9.71 2.22
CA ASP A 67 -2.55 9.94 3.55
C ASP A 67 -2.39 8.72 4.47
N SER A 68 -1.57 7.78 4.06
CA SER A 68 -1.40 6.50 4.72
C SER A 68 -2.66 5.66 4.88
N GLN A 69 -3.71 5.97 4.11
CA GLN A 69 -4.96 5.24 4.15
C GLN A 69 -4.98 4.16 3.08
N ILE A 70 -5.84 3.17 3.30
CA ILE A 70 -6.12 2.15 2.31
C ILE A 70 -6.88 2.74 1.12
N TYR A 71 -6.49 2.33 -0.08
CA TYR A 71 -7.16 2.65 -1.32
C TYR A 71 -7.55 1.33 -2.00
N PRO A 72 -8.78 0.83 -1.81
CA PRO A 72 -9.15 -0.46 -2.40
C PRO A 72 -9.28 -0.29 -3.91
N LEU A 73 -8.52 -1.08 -4.66
CA LEU A 73 -8.39 -0.93 -6.10
C LEU A 73 -9.24 -1.95 -6.85
N ALA A 74 -9.17 -3.20 -6.41
CA ALA A 74 -9.84 -4.31 -7.06
C ALA A 74 -10.19 -5.43 -6.09
N PHE A 75 -11.22 -6.19 -6.45
CA PHE A 75 -11.70 -7.35 -5.71
C PHE A 75 -11.77 -8.55 -6.65
N GLY A 76 -11.20 -9.66 -6.21
CA GLY A 76 -11.22 -10.94 -6.90
C GLY A 76 -11.93 -11.99 -6.06
N PHE A 77 -12.63 -12.90 -6.72
CA PHE A 77 -13.29 -14.04 -6.11
C PHE A 77 -12.77 -15.29 -6.82
N ALA A 78 -12.23 -16.24 -6.08
CA ALA A 78 -11.64 -17.44 -6.66
C ALA A 78 -11.90 -18.67 -5.78
N ALA A 79 -11.69 -19.87 -6.33
CA ALA A 79 -11.81 -21.11 -5.58
C ALA A 79 -10.71 -21.29 -4.51
N SER A 80 -9.50 -20.78 -4.78
CA SER A 80 -8.34 -20.95 -3.90
C SER A 80 -7.32 -19.82 -4.01
N GLU A 81 -6.47 -19.68 -3.00
CA GLU A 81 -5.38 -18.71 -2.99
C GLU A 81 -4.25 -19.13 -3.94
N CYS A 82 -4.05 -18.37 -5.02
CA CYS A 82 -3.00 -18.62 -6.01
C CYS A 82 -2.16 -17.38 -6.33
N ILE A 83 -2.05 -16.45 -5.37
CA ILE A 83 -1.41 -15.13 -5.58
C ILE A 83 0.00 -15.28 -6.13
N ILE A 84 0.87 -16.04 -5.47
CA ILE A 84 2.30 -16.12 -5.83
C ILE A 84 2.47 -16.75 -7.22
N SER A 85 1.75 -17.82 -7.52
CA SER A 85 1.85 -18.51 -8.82
C SER A 85 1.28 -17.67 -9.96
N ALA A 86 0.20 -16.93 -9.72
CA ALA A 86 -0.38 -16.01 -10.70
C ALA A 86 0.53 -14.81 -10.98
N LEU A 87 1.11 -14.20 -9.93
CA LEU A 87 2.02 -13.07 -10.06
C LEU A 87 3.26 -13.40 -10.91
N LYS A 88 3.84 -14.58 -10.71
CA LYS A 88 4.98 -15.07 -11.50
C LYS A 88 4.65 -15.33 -12.97
N LYS A 89 3.38 -15.53 -13.32
CA LYS A 89 2.95 -15.80 -14.70
C LYS A 89 2.49 -14.53 -15.43
N VAL A 90 1.82 -13.63 -14.72
CA VAL A 90 1.13 -12.47 -15.32
C VAL A 90 1.97 -11.20 -15.24
N TYR A 91 2.69 -10.99 -14.14
CA TYR A 91 3.41 -9.73 -13.88
C TYR A 91 4.92 -9.98 -13.78
N LEU A 92 5.51 -10.33 -14.92
CA LEU A 92 6.94 -10.68 -15.04
C LEU A 92 7.88 -9.51 -14.71
N ALA A 93 7.49 -8.28 -15.06
CA ALA A 93 8.28 -7.08 -14.80
C ALA A 93 8.08 -6.51 -13.38
N ALA A 94 7.08 -6.98 -12.64
CA ALA A 94 6.78 -6.46 -11.31
C ALA A 94 7.68 -7.12 -10.26
N HIS A 95 8.22 -6.31 -9.34
CA HIS A 95 8.91 -6.85 -8.19
C HIS A 95 7.91 -7.25 -7.11
N HIS A 96 7.89 -8.55 -6.81
CA HIS A 96 7.07 -9.10 -5.73
C HIS A 96 7.86 -9.04 -4.44
N ALA A 97 7.24 -8.54 -3.37
CA ALA A 97 7.81 -8.47 -2.04
C ALA A 97 6.80 -9.00 -1.02
N PHE A 98 7.29 -9.63 0.05
CA PHE A 98 6.46 -10.21 1.08
C PHE A 98 6.19 -9.23 2.21
N CYS A 99 5.04 -9.42 2.87
CA CYS A 99 4.72 -8.72 4.10
C CYS A 99 5.68 -9.14 5.22
N VAL A 100 6.40 -8.18 5.78
CA VAL A 100 7.37 -8.42 6.87
C VAL A 100 6.67 -9.00 8.10
N PHE A 101 5.44 -8.54 8.39
CA PHE A 101 4.65 -9.06 9.49
C PHE A 101 4.31 -10.55 9.31
N HIS A 102 3.85 -10.96 8.12
CA HIS A 102 3.53 -12.36 7.83
C HIS A 102 4.77 -13.26 7.83
N ILE A 103 5.92 -12.79 7.33
CA ILE A 103 7.18 -13.53 7.47
C ILE A 103 7.48 -13.75 8.96
N ALA A 104 7.46 -12.69 9.75
CA ALA A 104 7.78 -12.77 11.17
C ALA A 104 6.81 -13.66 11.96
N GLN A 105 5.53 -13.75 11.54
CA GLN A 105 4.52 -14.60 12.18
C GLN A 105 4.74 -16.10 11.96
N LYS A 106 5.35 -16.52 10.84
CA LYS A 106 5.71 -17.93 10.60
C LYS A 106 6.60 -18.49 11.71
N PHE A 107 7.33 -17.61 12.40
CA PHE A 107 8.24 -17.95 13.47
C PHE A 107 7.64 -17.51 14.82
N LYS A 108 6.80 -18.36 15.40
CA LYS A 108 6.11 -18.11 16.68
C LYS A 108 7.09 -17.74 17.81
N ARG A 109 6.61 -17.02 18.83
CA ARG A 109 7.37 -16.72 20.05
C ARG A 109 7.42 -17.98 20.93
N SER A 110 8.59 -18.59 21.10
CA SER A 110 8.78 -19.57 22.18
C SER A 110 10.20 -19.66 22.74
N SER A 111 11.13 -18.78 22.35
CA SER A 111 12.45 -18.67 23.00
C SER A 111 12.97 -17.23 22.95
N LYS A 112 13.81 -16.87 23.94
CA LYS A 112 14.48 -15.54 24.01
C LYS A 112 15.26 -15.24 22.73
N SER A 113 16.02 -16.22 22.21
CA SER A 113 16.75 -16.10 20.94
C SER A 113 15.87 -15.73 19.76
N ARG A 114 14.67 -16.32 19.64
CA ARG A 114 13.73 -15.99 18.56
C ARG A 114 13.06 -14.63 18.72
N CYS A 115 12.78 -14.20 19.95
CA CYS A 115 12.28 -12.85 20.19
C CYS A 115 13.31 -11.79 19.76
N MET A 116 14.59 -11.97 20.11
CA MET A 116 15.67 -11.08 19.69
C MET A 116 15.89 -11.11 18.18
N ALA A 117 15.96 -12.30 17.57
CA ALA A 117 16.10 -12.44 16.12
C ALA A 117 14.94 -11.75 15.37
N ARG A 118 13.69 -11.92 15.84
CA ARG A 118 12.52 -11.23 15.26
C ARG A 118 12.61 -9.70 15.40
N GLN A 119 13.17 -9.20 16.50
CA GLN A 119 13.38 -7.76 16.67
C GLN A 119 14.41 -7.23 15.66
N PHE A 120 15.57 -7.87 15.55
CA PHE A 120 16.59 -7.51 14.55
C PHE A 120 16.06 -7.66 13.11
N PHE A 121 15.23 -8.66 12.83
CA PHE A 121 14.55 -8.81 11.55
C PHE A 121 13.70 -7.57 11.20
N TYR A 122 12.85 -7.10 12.12
CA TYR A 122 12.05 -5.89 11.88
C TYR A 122 12.92 -4.64 11.70
N GLN A 123 14.00 -4.53 12.49
CA GLN A 123 14.94 -3.41 12.38
C GLN A 123 15.61 -3.40 11.00
N ALA A 124 16.21 -4.53 10.59
CA ALA A 124 16.82 -4.72 9.27
C ALA A 124 15.86 -4.32 8.14
N CYS A 125 14.62 -4.85 8.19
CA CYS A 125 13.61 -4.57 7.17
C CYS A 125 13.29 -3.07 7.03
N SER A 126 13.42 -2.32 8.12
CA SER A 126 13.07 -0.89 8.20
C SER A 126 14.20 0.06 7.79
N LYS A 127 15.44 -0.42 7.64
CA LYS A 127 16.59 0.41 7.30
C LYS A 127 16.52 0.95 5.87
N TYR A 128 17.14 2.10 5.66
CA TYR A 128 17.24 2.75 4.35
C TYR A 128 18.58 2.45 3.66
N LEU A 129 19.64 2.32 4.46
CA LEU A 129 20.98 1.98 4.01
C LEU A 129 21.18 0.46 4.07
N ARG A 130 21.91 -0.07 3.08
CA ARG A 130 22.21 -1.51 3.00
C ARG A 130 23.14 -1.92 4.14
N GLU A 131 24.17 -1.14 4.40
CA GLU A 131 25.13 -1.38 5.49
C GLU A 131 24.42 -1.48 6.85
N GLU A 132 23.51 -0.55 7.16
CA GLU A 132 22.72 -0.62 8.40
C GLU A 132 21.79 -1.84 8.45
N CYS A 133 21.23 -2.23 7.30
CA CYS A 133 20.41 -3.43 7.19
C CYS A 133 21.24 -4.68 7.44
N ASP A 134 22.44 -4.75 6.87
CA ASP A 134 23.34 -5.89 6.95
C ASP A 134 23.86 -6.08 8.39
N ILE A 135 24.12 -4.98 9.12
CA ILE A 135 24.45 -5.03 10.55
C ILE A 135 23.34 -5.70 11.35
N ASP A 136 22.08 -5.28 11.16
CA ASP A 136 20.95 -5.88 11.89
C ASP A 136 20.73 -7.35 11.47
N LEU A 137 20.95 -7.71 10.20
CA LEU A 137 20.89 -9.10 9.73
C LEU A 137 21.99 -9.97 10.36
N GLN A 138 23.19 -9.44 10.55
CA GLN A 138 24.27 -10.14 11.26
C GLN A 138 23.95 -10.33 12.74
N GLN A 139 23.37 -9.31 13.39
CA GLN A 139 22.89 -9.43 14.77
C GLN A 139 21.77 -10.48 14.91
N MET A 140 20.89 -10.56 13.91
CA MET A 140 19.88 -11.62 13.83
C MET A 140 20.51 -13.01 13.74
N ALA A 141 21.52 -13.19 12.87
CA ALA A 141 22.25 -14.46 12.71
C ALA A 141 22.93 -14.89 14.02
N ALA A 142 23.60 -13.96 14.70
CA ALA A 142 24.25 -14.21 15.99
C ALA A 142 23.24 -14.63 17.08
N CYS A 143 22.02 -14.09 17.06
CA CYS A 143 20.97 -14.47 18.00
C CYS A 143 20.34 -15.83 17.66
N ASN A 144 20.11 -16.09 16.37
CA ASN A 144 19.45 -17.30 15.90
C ASN A 144 19.78 -17.59 14.42
N GLN A 145 20.80 -18.41 14.21
CA GLN A 145 21.26 -18.77 12.86
C GLN A 145 20.18 -19.46 12.03
N ARG A 146 19.36 -20.32 12.63
CA ARG A 146 18.29 -21.03 11.92
C ARG A 146 17.24 -20.06 11.39
N TYR A 147 16.79 -19.12 12.22
CA TYR A 147 15.86 -18.06 11.81
C TYR A 147 16.43 -17.23 10.67
N TYR A 148 17.71 -16.87 10.76
CA TYR A 148 18.40 -16.15 9.70
C TYR A 148 18.39 -16.94 8.38
N ASN A 149 18.80 -18.21 8.41
CA ASN A 149 18.81 -19.06 7.21
C ASN A 149 17.41 -19.17 6.58
N ASP A 150 16.38 -19.46 7.38
CA ASP A 150 15.00 -19.61 6.91
C ASP A 150 14.46 -18.32 6.27
N VAL A 151 14.85 -17.15 6.79
CA VAL A 151 14.46 -15.85 6.23
C VAL A 151 15.26 -15.52 4.98
N MET A 152 16.56 -15.80 4.96
CA MET A 152 17.42 -15.50 3.81
C MET A 152 17.08 -16.35 2.59
N ASP A 153 16.54 -17.56 2.77
CA ASP A 153 16.00 -18.40 1.70
C ASP A 153 14.84 -17.73 0.92
N ILE A 154 14.12 -16.81 1.56
CA ILE A 154 13.07 -16.01 0.89
C ILE A 154 13.69 -15.01 -0.12
N GLY A 155 14.92 -14.56 0.13
CA GLY A 155 15.60 -13.50 -0.62
C GLY A 155 15.50 -12.13 0.06
N VAL A 156 16.64 -11.51 0.36
CA VAL A 156 16.73 -10.24 1.12
C VAL A 156 15.97 -9.09 0.45
N ASP A 157 15.97 -9.03 -0.87
CA ASP A 157 15.25 -8.05 -1.70
C ASP A 157 13.72 -8.15 -1.57
N LYS A 158 13.22 -9.29 -1.07
CA LYS A 158 11.78 -9.56 -0.94
C LYS A 158 11.20 -9.03 0.35
N PHE A 159 12.02 -8.75 1.36
CA PHE A 159 11.52 -8.31 2.67
C PHE A 159 12.19 -7.04 3.20
N THR A 160 13.41 -6.70 2.80
CA THR A 160 14.06 -5.46 3.24
C THR A 160 13.73 -4.28 2.34
N ARG A 161 13.73 -3.07 2.91
CA ARG A 161 13.59 -1.84 2.14
C ARG A 161 14.89 -1.49 1.41
N ALA A 162 16.04 -1.62 2.07
CA ALA A 162 17.33 -1.17 1.56
C ALA A 162 17.82 -1.95 0.33
N ASN A 163 17.50 -3.25 0.26
CA ASN A 163 17.95 -4.16 -0.80
C ASN A 163 16.89 -4.36 -1.90
N CYS A 164 15.65 -3.91 -1.70
CA CYS A 164 14.61 -4.04 -2.71
C CYS A 164 14.96 -3.22 -3.96
N PRO A 165 15.00 -3.82 -5.16
CA PRO A 165 15.37 -3.14 -6.41
C PRO A 165 14.31 -2.12 -6.87
N LYS A 166 13.07 -2.27 -6.39
CA LYS A 166 11.98 -1.31 -6.60
C LYS A 166 11.65 -0.58 -5.31
N ASN A 167 11.08 0.61 -5.41
CA ASN A 167 10.73 1.38 -4.23
C ASN A 167 9.45 0.83 -3.57
N ARG A 168 9.56 0.32 -2.33
CA ARG A 168 8.41 -0.12 -1.50
C ARG A 168 7.71 1.03 -0.78
N TYR A 169 8.24 2.26 -0.90
CA TYR A 169 7.78 3.45 -0.20
C TYR A 169 7.65 3.19 1.31
N GLN A 170 6.45 3.36 1.85
CA GLN A 170 6.15 3.14 3.27
C GLN A 170 5.43 1.81 3.54
N MET A 171 5.30 0.93 2.55
CA MET A 171 4.58 -0.34 2.70
C MET A 171 5.54 -1.49 3.01
N MET A 172 5.59 -1.86 4.29
CA MET A 172 6.33 -3.03 4.79
C MET A 172 5.41 -4.13 5.32
N SER A 173 4.15 -3.81 5.63
CA SER A 173 3.13 -4.74 6.10
C SER A 173 1.85 -4.63 5.27
N THR A 174 1.04 -5.68 5.34
CA THR A 174 -0.31 -5.78 4.76
C THR A 174 -1.40 -5.34 5.74
N GLN A 175 -1.06 -4.70 6.86
CA GLN A 175 -2.02 -4.34 7.92
C GLN A 175 -3.23 -3.56 7.40
N LEU A 176 -3.03 -2.70 6.39
CA LEU A 176 -4.13 -2.01 5.73
C LEU A 176 -5.06 -2.97 4.98
N ALA A 177 -4.49 -3.93 4.24
CA ALA A 177 -5.28 -4.95 3.55
C ALA A 177 -6.01 -5.88 4.54
N GLU A 178 -5.37 -6.24 5.66
CA GLU A 178 -5.99 -6.98 6.76
C GLU A 178 -7.18 -6.22 7.35
N SER A 179 -7.06 -4.90 7.53
CA SER A 179 -8.16 -4.04 8.00
C SER A 179 -9.36 -4.05 7.05
N MET A 180 -9.14 -4.13 5.72
CA MET A 180 -10.23 -4.31 4.77
C MET A 180 -10.90 -5.68 4.93
N ASN A 181 -10.11 -6.73 5.09
CA ASN A 181 -10.61 -8.07 5.32
C ASN A 181 -11.43 -8.17 6.61
N SER A 182 -11.07 -7.40 7.64
CA SER A 182 -11.87 -7.22 8.86
C SER A 182 -13.17 -6.46 8.59
N ALA A 183 -13.12 -5.34 7.84
CA ALA A 183 -14.32 -4.56 7.50
C ALA A 183 -15.34 -5.37 6.68
N LEU A 184 -14.88 -6.34 5.90
CA LEU A 184 -15.71 -7.21 5.08
C LEU A 184 -16.05 -8.55 5.76
N LEU A 185 -15.63 -8.78 7.01
CA LEU A 185 -15.78 -10.07 7.70
C LEU A 185 -17.22 -10.58 7.68
N ASP A 186 -18.19 -9.74 8.04
CA ASP A 186 -19.61 -10.15 8.05
C ASP A 186 -20.20 -10.28 6.66
N LEU A 187 -19.73 -9.46 5.71
CA LEU A 187 -20.20 -9.52 4.32
C LEU A 187 -19.75 -10.80 3.62
N ARG A 188 -18.62 -11.40 4.04
CA ARG A 188 -18.13 -12.67 3.50
C ARG A 188 -19.04 -13.87 3.74
N LYS A 189 -20.06 -13.73 4.60
CA LYS A 189 -21.11 -14.73 4.84
C LYS A 189 -22.17 -14.77 3.73
N LEU A 190 -22.19 -13.76 2.87
CA LEU A 190 -23.21 -13.56 1.86
C LEU A 190 -22.85 -14.25 0.53
N PRO A 191 -23.84 -14.54 -0.32
CA PRO A 191 -23.59 -14.93 -1.70
C PRO A 191 -22.72 -13.89 -2.43
N ILE A 192 -21.86 -14.35 -3.35
CA ILE A 192 -20.88 -13.51 -4.06
C ILE A 192 -21.54 -12.30 -4.75
N ALA A 193 -22.73 -12.50 -5.34
CA ALA A 193 -23.49 -11.43 -5.96
C ALA A 193 -23.85 -10.31 -4.95
N SER A 194 -24.38 -10.68 -3.78
CA SER A 194 -24.72 -9.75 -2.70
C SER A 194 -23.49 -9.08 -2.11
N LEU A 195 -22.41 -9.85 -1.89
CA LEU A 195 -21.12 -9.34 -1.42
C LEU A 195 -20.56 -8.30 -2.41
N ALA A 196 -20.61 -8.56 -3.71
CA ALA A 196 -20.14 -7.62 -4.74
C ALA A 196 -20.93 -6.31 -4.75
N VAL A 197 -22.26 -6.38 -4.58
CA VAL A 197 -23.14 -5.20 -4.44
C VAL A 197 -22.76 -4.39 -3.20
N LEU A 198 -22.57 -5.03 -2.06
CA LEU A 198 -22.27 -4.32 -0.82
C LEU A 198 -20.85 -3.75 -0.78
N ILE A 199 -19.87 -4.43 -1.40
CA ILE A 199 -18.53 -3.87 -1.61
C ILE A 199 -18.64 -2.59 -2.44
N ARG A 200 -19.40 -2.58 -3.54
CA ARG A 200 -19.61 -1.37 -4.34
C ARG A 200 -20.18 -0.23 -3.49
N ASP A 201 -21.22 -0.51 -2.69
CA ASP A 201 -21.88 0.52 -1.88
C ASP A 201 -20.96 1.06 -0.78
N MET A 202 -20.15 0.18 -0.16
CA MET A 202 -19.11 0.56 0.79
C MET A 202 -18.09 1.49 0.12
N MET A 203 -17.57 1.10 -1.04
CA MET A 203 -16.59 1.88 -1.81
C MET A 203 -17.13 3.27 -2.17
N GLN A 204 -18.38 3.35 -2.64
CA GLN A 204 -19.02 4.62 -2.97
C GLN A 204 -19.12 5.55 -1.76
N LYS A 205 -19.61 5.06 -0.61
CA LYS A 205 -19.71 5.84 0.62
C LYS A 205 -18.33 6.31 1.10
N TRP A 206 -17.34 5.43 1.04
CA TRP A 206 -15.99 5.74 1.47
C TRP A 206 -15.38 6.87 0.64
N PHE A 207 -15.42 6.75 -0.69
CA PHE A 207 -14.85 7.78 -1.57
C PHE A 207 -15.63 9.10 -1.53
N HIS A 208 -16.95 9.05 -1.32
CA HIS A 208 -17.75 10.25 -1.07
C HIS A 208 -17.25 11.00 0.17
N ASN A 209 -17.08 10.31 1.31
CA ASN A 209 -16.59 10.94 2.54
C ASN A 209 -15.20 11.56 2.37
N ARG A 210 -14.29 10.85 1.68
CA ARG A 210 -12.94 11.36 1.41
C ARG A 210 -12.94 12.61 0.53
N ARG A 211 -13.83 12.68 -0.46
CA ARG A 211 -14.02 13.86 -1.30
C ARG A 211 -14.54 15.04 -0.48
N THR A 212 -15.54 14.82 0.37
CA THR A 212 -16.10 15.85 1.25
C THR A 212 -15.03 16.44 2.16
N ILE A 213 -14.14 15.62 2.71
CA ILE A 213 -12.99 16.10 3.49
C ILE A 213 -12.03 16.90 2.59
N ALA A 214 -11.62 16.37 1.44
CA ALA A 214 -10.66 17.02 0.55
C ALA A 214 -11.13 18.40 0.01
N ASN A 215 -12.44 18.57 -0.16
CA ASN A 215 -13.06 19.82 -0.59
C ASN A 215 -13.08 20.90 0.51
N ARG A 216 -13.00 20.51 1.79
CA ARG A 216 -12.97 21.45 2.93
C ARG A 216 -11.57 21.99 3.22
N LEU A 217 -10.54 21.35 2.69
CA LEU A 217 -9.15 21.72 2.97
C LEU A 217 -8.77 22.97 2.17
N SER A 218 -8.01 23.89 2.73
CA SER A 218 -7.49 25.06 2.02
C SER A 218 -6.10 24.81 1.43
N SER A 219 -5.33 23.92 2.06
CA SER A 219 -3.97 23.55 1.65
C SER A 219 -3.95 22.67 0.40
N ASP A 220 -2.88 22.82 -0.38
CA ASP A 220 -2.55 21.91 -1.47
C ASP A 220 -1.90 20.61 -0.96
N LEU A 221 -1.55 20.47 0.33
CA LEU A 221 -0.87 19.29 0.90
C LEU A 221 -1.85 18.32 1.55
N THR A 222 -1.62 17.00 1.40
CA THR A 222 -2.46 16.00 2.07
C THR A 222 -2.43 16.13 3.60
N LEU A 223 -3.50 15.78 4.33
CA LEU A 223 -3.56 15.91 5.80
C LEU A 223 -2.39 15.21 6.48
N GLU A 224 -2.06 14.00 6.04
CA GLU A 224 -0.91 13.28 6.58
C GLU A 224 0.40 13.95 6.22
N ALA A 225 0.55 14.48 5.01
CA ALA A 225 1.75 15.20 4.61
C ALA A 225 1.93 16.48 5.43
N ASP A 226 0.85 17.23 5.63
CA ASP A 226 0.81 18.46 6.42
C ASP A 226 1.15 18.18 7.89
N LYS A 227 0.48 17.20 8.50
CA LYS A 227 0.78 16.71 9.84
C LYS A 227 2.23 16.23 9.96
N HIS A 228 2.70 15.43 9.00
CA HIS A 228 4.05 14.87 9.00
C HIS A 228 5.12 15.94 8.90
N ILE A 229 4.88 16.99 8.10
CA ILE A 229 5.75 18.16 8.00
C ILE A 229 5.74 18.91 9.33
N HIS A 230 4.57 19.25 9.87
CA HIS A 230 4.45 20.00 11.13
C HIS A 230 5.11 19.29 12.31
N GLU A 231 4.81 18.00 12.54
CA GLU A 231 5.43 17.21 13.63
C GLU A 231 6.96 17.12 13.50
N ARG A 232 7.48 17.19 12.28
CA ARG A 232 8.91 17.01 12.04
C ARG A 232 9.69 18.30 12.03
N VAL A 233 9.08 19.41 11.64
CA VAL A 233 9.67 20.75 11.77
C VAL A 233 10.14 20.94 13.22
N ASP A 234 9.31 20.63 14.22
CA ASP A 234 9.67 20.69 15.65
C ASP A 234 10.90 19.84 16.03
N SER A 235 11.15 18.76 15.28
CA SER A 235 12.26 17.85 15.52
C SER A 235 13.46 18.04 14.59
N SER A 236 13.33 18.87 13.54
CA SER A 236 14.33 19.05 12.48
C SER A 236 15.39 20.06 12.89
N TYR A 237 15.06 20.98 13.80
CA TYR A 237 15.93 22.02 14.40
C TYR A 237 17.21 21.53 15.12
N LYS A 238 17.59 20.26 14.97
CA LYS A 238 18.78 19.65 15.57
C LYS A 238 19.92 19.42 14.57
N CYS A 239 19.74 19.75 13.29
CA CYS A 239 20.77 19.60 12.26
C CYS A 239 21.34 20.97 11.87
N ILE A 240 22.64 21.01 11.59
CA ILE A 240 23.32 22.19 11.03
C ILE A 240 23.35 22.03 9.51
N VAL A 241 22.93 23.07 8.80
CA VAL A 241 22.87 23.08 7.33
C VAL A 241 24.02 23.93 6.79
N HIS A 242 24.88 23.31 5.99
CA HIS A 242 25.97 23.98 5.28
C HIS A 242 25.68 23.96 3.78
N PRO A 243 25.47 25.12 3.12
CA PRO A 243 25.27 25.17 1.68
C PRO A 243 26.51 24.67 0.94
N LEU A 244 26.29 23.95 -0.17
CA LEU A 244 27.30 23.56 -1.14
C LEU A 244 26.99 24.25 -2.48
N LEU A 245 27.53 23.72 -3.59
CA LEU A 245 27.22 24.23 -4.93
C LEU A 245 25.76 23.96 -5.32
N TYR A 246 25.10 24.97 -5.90
CA TYR A 246 23.74 24.92 -6.46
C TYR A 246 22.65 24.51 -5.44
N HIS A 247 21.91 23.43 -5.70
CA HIS A 247 20.79 22.95 -4.89
C HIS A 247 21.21 21.90 -3.85
N SER A 248 22.52 21.80 -3.58
CA SER A 248 23.09 20.80 -2.69
C SER A 248 23.52 21.40 -1.36
N TYR A 249 23.35 20.62 -0.29
CA TYR A 249 23.70 21.01 1.08
C TYR A 249 24.37 19.84 1.79
N ASN A 250 25.24 20.15 2.76
CA ASN A 250 25.73 19.21 3.73
C ASN A 250 24.97 19.41 5.04
N ILE A 251 24.38 18.33 5.57
CA ILE A 251 23.61 18.32 6.80
C ILE A 251 24.41 17.61 7.87
N THR A 252 24.86 18.36 8.86
CA THR A 252 25.59 17.83 10.01
C THR A 252 24.62 17.54 11.14
N LYS A 253 24.58 16.29 11.59
CA LYS A 253 23.77 15.85 12.71
C LYS A 253 24.62 15.02 13.65
N LYS A 254 24.89 15.56 14.85
CA LYS A 254 25.87 15.00 15.79
C LYS A 254 27.23 14.84 15.09
N GLN A 255 27.73 13.61 14.94
CA GLN A 255 29.01 13.29 14.31
C GLN A 255 28.87 12.83 12.84
N ASN A 256 27.64 12.79 12.31
CA ASN A 256 27.38 12.29 10.96
C ASN A 256 27.06 13.46 10.02
N ASN A 257 27.55 13.34 8.79
CA ASN A 257 27.29 14.29 7.71
C ASN A 257 26.47 13.62 6.61
N PHE A 258 25.49 14.34 6.07
CA PHE A 258 24.61 13.85 5.03
C PHE A 258 24.52 14.87 3.91
N ILE A 259 24.94 14.46 2.71
CA ILE A 259 24.75 15.28 1.51
C ILE A 259 23.31 15.14 1.06
N ILE A 260 22.69 16.27 0.73
CA ILE A 260 21.33 16.35 0.19
C ILE A 260 21.33 17.19 -1.08
N ASP A 261 20.63 16.71 -2.10
CA ASP A 261 20.38 17.41 -3.35
C ASP A 261 18.88 17.68 -3.46
N CYS A 262 18.51 18.96 -3.37
CA CYS A 262 17.13 19.41 -3.35
C CYS A 262 16.46 19.34 -4.73
N GLN A 263 17.26 19.42 -5.80
CA GLN A 263 16.77 19.34 -7.18
C GLN A 263 16.49 17.89 -7.55
N ALA A 264 17.43 16.99 -7.27
CA ALA A 264 17.27 15.55 -7.45
C ALA A 264 16.31 14.91 -6.43
N LYS A 265 16.03 15.60 -5.32
CA LYS A 265 15.21 15.13 -4.19
C LYS A 265 15.80 13.86 -3.57
N THR A 266 17.11 13.90 -3.33
CA THR A 266 17.89 12.78 -2.80
C THR A 266 18.70 13.19 -1.59
N CYS A 267 18.93 12.27 -0.67
CA CYS A 267 19.76 12.46 0.51
C CYS A 267 20.60 11.21 0.76
N ALA A 268 21.82 11.37 1.26
CA ALA A 268 22.72 10.27 1.61
C ALA A 268 22.08 9.24 2.57
N CYS A 269 21.12 9.63 3.41
CA CYS A 269 20.39 8.69 4.28
C CYS A 269 19.32 7.85 3.55
N ARG A 270 19.07 8.11 2.26
CA ARG A 270 18.07 7.49 1.38
C ARG A 270 16.60 7.59 1.82
N GLU A 271 16.31 8.26 2.94
CA GLU A 271 14.95 8.33 3.46
C GLU A 271 14.03 9.18 2.57
N TRP A 272 14.51 10.33 2.09
CA TRP A 272 13.77 11.17 1.14
C TRP A 272 13.57 10.45 -0.20
N ASP A 273 14.63 9.76 -0.65
CA ASP A 273 14.70 9.02 -1.90
C ASP A 273 13.64 7.91 -1.96
N LEU A 274 13.47 7.18 -0.86
CA LEU A 274 12.55 6.04 -0.80
C LEU A 274 11.13 6.48 -0.40
N LYS A 275 10.95 7.42 0.52
CA LYS A 275 9.60 7.87 0.90
C LYS A 275 8.96 8.80 -0.13
N LYS A 276 9.75 9.52 -0.94
CA LYS A 276 9.30 10.56 -1.88
C LYS A 276 8.47 11.67 -1.22
N LEU A 277 8.67 11.89 0.08
CA LEU A 277 8.14 12.99 0.88
C LEU A 277 9.31 13.70 1.57
N PRO A 278 9.31 15.04 1.66
CA PRO A 278 10.35 15.76 2.39
C PRO A 278 10.47 15.19 3.82
N TYR A 279 11.68 14.84 4.20
CA TYR A 279 11.98 14.30 5.53
C TYR A 279 12.96 15.22 6.27
N ARG A 280 13.30 14.92 7.53
CA ARG A 280 14.09 15.80 8.42
C ARG A 280 15.18 16.63 7.71
N HIS A 281 16.15 16.00 7.04
CA HIS A 281 17.22 16.71 6.33
C HIS A 281 16.72 17.61 5.20
N ALA A 282 15.68 17.20 4.46
CA ALA A 282 15.06 18.01 3.41
C ALA A 282 14.24 19.17 3.98
N LEU A 283 13.60 18.98 5.14
CA LEU A 283 12.89 20.03 5.85
C LEU A 283 13.87 21.07 6.41
N ASP A 284 15.03 20.64 6.91
CA ASP A 284 16.11 21.52 7.35
C ASP A 284 16.63 22.39 6.19
N CYS A 285 16.85 21.81 5.02
CA CYS A 285 17.16 22.57 3.80
C CYS A 285 16.05 23.53 3.37
N ALA A 286 14.79 23.09 3.41
CA ALA A 286 13.66 23.91 2.99
C ALA A 286 13.48 25.13 3.90
N ASN A 287 13.72 24.97 5.20
CA ASN A 287 13.79 26.06 6.18
C ASN A 287 14.95 27.02 5.88
N PHE A 288 16.14 26.49 5.61
CA PHE A 288 17.31 27.31 5.29
C PHE A 288 17.15 28.12 3.99
N SER A 289 16.42 27.57 2.99
CA SER A 289 16.26 28.16 1.65
C SER A 289 14.93 28.89 1.40
N CYS A 290 14.06 29.01 2.41
CA CYS A 290 12.76 29.70 2.35
C CYS A 290 11.81 29.31 1.19
N SER A 291 11.75 28.03 0.79
CA SER A 291 10.80 27.60 -0.27
C SER A 291 10.28 26.18 -0.08
N PHE A 292 9.32 25.95 0.81
CA PHE A 292 8.73 24.61 1.06
C PHE A 292 7.97 23.98 -0.13
N SER A 293 7.36 24.80 -0.99
CA SER A 293 6.40 24.34 -2.02
C SER A 293 7.07 23.61 -3.21
N SER A 294 8.38 23.81 -3.42
CA SER A 294 9.19 23.16 -4.46
C SER A 294 9.67 21.75 -4.05
N PHE A 295 9.71 21.44 -2.75
CA PHE A 295 10.26 20.19 -2.20
C PHE A 295 9.25 19.04 -2.28
N VAL A 296 7.95 19.31 -2.19
CA VAL A 296 6.88 18.31 -2.33
C VAL A 296 6.69 17.93 -3.80
N THR A 297 6.65 16.63 -4.11
CA THR A 297 6.42 16.17 -5.50
C THR A 297 4.99 16.51 -5.95
N LYS A 298 4.76 16.77 -7.26
CA LYS A 298 3.41 17.09 -7.81
C LYS A 298 2.34 16.06 -7.41
N LYS A 299 2.72 14.79 -7.21
CA LYS A 299 1.84 13.71 -6.75
C LYS A 299 1.41 13.82 -5.28
N GLY A 300 2.06 14.64 -4.46
CA GLY A 300 1.76 14.89 -3.05
C GLY A 300 0.74 16.00 -2.79
N ARG A 301 0.07 16.51 -3.84
CA ARG A 301 -0.92 17.58 -3.69
C ARG A 301 -2.36 17.07 -3.66
N HIS A 302 -3.19 17.63 -2.79
CA HIS A 302 -4.65 17.45 -2.76
C HIS A 302 -5.31 17.75 -4.10
N ARG A 303 -4.74 18.67 -4.91
CA ARG A 303 -5.24 18.97 -6.25
C ARG A 303 -5.42 17.72 -7.11
N CYS A 304 -4.60 16.69 -6.89
CA CYS A 304 -4.68 15.41 -7.58
C CYS A 304 -5.80 14.48 -7.01
N VAL A 305 -6.17 14.62 -5.73
CA VAL A 305 -7.36 13.97 -5.10
C VAL A 305 -8.66 14.72 -5.43
N ARG A 306 -8.57 16.04 -5.66
CA ARG A 306 -9.66 16.86 -6.21
C ARG A 306 -9.89 16.60 -7.70
N SER A 307 -8.83 16.28 -8.44
CA SER A 307 -8.87 16.04 -9.89
C SER A 307 -9.07 14.59 -10.31
N THR A 308 -9.22 13.62 -9.38
CA THR A 308 -9.78 12.31 -9.72
C THR A 308 -11.27 12.49 -10.03
N GLN A 309 -11.51 12.91 -11.26
CA GLN A 309 -12.79 13.32 -11.83
C GLN A 309 -13.77 12.15 -12.01
N VAL A 310 -15.05 12.49 -11.79
CA VAL A 310 -16.29 11.85 -12.26
C VAL A 310 -16.69 10.52 -11.61
N CYS A 311 -17.53 10.63 -10.58
CA CYS A 311 -18.83 9.97 -10.62
C CYS A 311 -19.81 10.98 -10.01
N ASP A 312 -20.35 11.86 -10.85
CA ASP A 312 -21.50 12.72 -10.53
C ASP A 312 -22.82 11.98 -10.76
N HIS A 313 -22.75 10.69 -11.09
CA HIS A 313 -23.90 9.79 -11.04
C HIS A 313 -23.79 8.91 -9.81
N PRO A 314 -24.77 8.97 -8.89
CA PRO A 314 -24.89 7.93 -7.88
C PRO A 314 -25.04 6.59 -8.62
N LEU A 315 -24.23 5.58 -8.26
CA LEU A 315 -24.35 4.22 -8.82
C LEU A 315 -25.67 3.53 -8.43
N THR A 316 -26.63 4.29 -7.86
CA THR A 316 -27.97 3.89 -7.47
C THR A 316 -28.82 3.40 -8.65
N THR A 317 -28.50 3.77 -9.89
CA THR A 317 -29.17 3.24 -11.10
C THR A 317 -28.75 1.80 -11.44
N CYS A 318 -27.68 1.28 -10.83
CA CYS A 318 -27.15 -0.06 -11.07
C CYS A 318 -27.58 -1.08 -9.95
N LYS A 319 -28.76 -0.91 -9.32
CA LYS A 319 -29.34 -1.91 -8.38
C LYS A 319 -29.63 -3.27 -9.06
N ASN A 320 -29.87 -3.27 -10.37
CA ASN A 320 -30.37 -4.45 -11.10
C ASN A 320 -29.28 -5.35 -11.72
N VAL A 321 -27.98 -5.04 -11.56
CA VAL A 321 -26.90 -5.79 -12.24
C VAL A 321 -26.71 -7.20 -11.68
N TRP A 322 -26.97 -7.37 -10.38
CA TRP A 322 -26.87 -8.65 -9.69
C TRP A 322 -28.23 -9.21 -9.30
N ALA A 323 -29.32 -8.46 -9.47
CA ALA A 323 -30.68 -8.90 -9.20
C ALA A 323 -31.09 -10.09 -10.09
N ALA A 324 -30.60 -10.12 -11.33
CA ALA A 324 -30.79 -11.27 -12.24
C ALA A 324 -29.97 -12.51 -11.82
N ALA A 325 -28.88 -12.32 -11.07
CA ALA A 325 -28.08 -13.42 -10.49
C ALA A 325 -28.50 -13.79 -9.05
N SER A 326 -29.33 -12.95 -8.40
CA SER A 326 -29.81 -13.14 -7.03
C SER A 326 -31.22 -13.75 -6.96
N GLN A 327 -31.83 -14.07 -8.10
CA GLN A 327 -33.03 -14.92 -8.13
C GLN A 327 -32.62 -16.37 -7.84
N GLY A 328 -32.45 -16.69 -6.56
CA GLY A 328 -32.65 -18.04 -6.02
C GLY A 328 -31.62 -19.13 -6.32
N GLN A 329 -30.54 -18.90 -7.07
CA GLN A 329 -29.61 -19.99 -7.39
C GLN A 329 -28.48 -20.16 -6.35
N ARG A 330 -28.55 -21.29 -5.64
CA ARG A 330 -27.46 -21.81 -4.79
C ARG A 330 -26.31 -22.26 -5.69
N TYR A 331 -25.23 -21.49 -5.72
CA TYR A 331 -23.99 -21.89 -6.38
C TYR A 331 -23.29 -22.96 -5.52
N ASN A 332 -23.40 -24.24 -5.92
CA ASN A 332 -22.76 -25.37 -5.24
C ASN A 332 -21.37 -25.63 -5.82
N TRP A 333 -20.32 -25.62 -5.00
CA TRP A 333 -18.96 -25.98 -5.43
C TRP A 333 -18.75 -27.49 -5.40
N THR A 334 -18.14 -28.04 -6.45
CA THR A 334 -17.56 -29.40 -6.49
C THR A 334 -16.06 -29.34 -6.41
#